data_AF-A0A7C3Y210-F1
#
_entry.id   AF-A0A7C3Y210-F1
#
_cell.length_a   1.000
_cell.length_b   1.000
_cell.length_c   1.000
_cell.angle_alpha   90.00
_cell.angle_beta   90.00
_cell.angle_gamma   90.00
#
_symmetry.space_group_name_H-M   'P 1'
#
loop_
_entity.id
_entity.type
_entity.pdbx_description
1 polymer ?
#
loop_
_entity_poly.entity_id
_entity_poly.type
_entity_poly.pdbx_seq_one_letter_code
_entity_poly.pdbx_strand_id
1 'polypeptide(L)'
;FEIKNEKIVIVLKSGRSDLGQKAAFLHTGAMASNYKIFEGACKQRNIIFADDFEEFFGVLKILAMRGLPSGGKVAIITNGAGPGVMACDFAGGARNIEIAEIVDLTGSATARDFIEAVEKRREDIIVLTFVFQDSPLAESLKELYYGLKKSGKYFIAICMGGRFVEEQKKNLLKLKIPVFEEPRIAINSIDKIVSYSLRK
;
A
#
# COMPACT_ATOMS: atom_id res chain seq x y z
N PHE A 1 -24.44 14.44 -9.45
CA PHE A 1 -23.79 13.66 -8.39
C PHE A 1 -23.22 14.61 -7.35
N GLU A 2 -23.94 14.80 -6.25
CA GLU A 2 -23.49 15.66 -5.15
C GLU A 2 -22.87 14.75 -4.09
N ILE A 3 -21.55 14.63 -4.10
CA ILE A 3 -20.80 13.93 -3.06
C ILE A 3 -20.37 15.00 -2.05
N LYS A 4 -20.91 14.96 -0.83
CA LYS A 4 -20.40 15.72 0.31
C LYS A 4 -19.11 15.03 0.80
N ASN A 5 -18.02 15.78 0.90
CA ASN A 5 -16.63 15.34 1.11
C ASN A 5 -16.31 14.71 2.50
N GLU A 6 -17.29 14.17 3.22
CA GLU A 6 -17.06 13.57 4.54
C GLU A 6 -16.55 12.12 4.45
N LYS A 7 -16.80 11.44 3.33
CA LYS A 7 -16.40 10.03 3.12
C LYS A 7 -15.41 9.94 1.97
N ILE A 8 -14.38 9.11 2.16
CA ILE A 8 -13.43 8.78 1.10
C ILE A 8 -14.15 7.88 0.08
N VAL A 9 -14.20 8.31 -1.17
CA VAL A 9 -14.81 7.55 -2.27
C VAL A 9 -13.72 6.96 -3.15
N ILE A 10 -13.84 5.67 -3.41
CA ILE A 10 -12.95 4.90 -4.28
C ILE A 10 -13.79 4.34 -5.42
N VAL A 11 -13.32 4.49 -6.65
CA VAL A 11 -14.00 4.00 -7.85
C VAL A 11 -13.09 3.03 -8.59
N LEU A 12 -13.64 1.84 -8.86
CA LEU A 12 -13.16 0.93 -9.89
C LEU A 12 -14.17 0.97 -11.05
N LYS A 13 -13.74 1.45 -12.23
CA LYS A 13 -14.63 1.65 -13.38
C LYS A 13 -14.31 0.66 -14.49
N SER A 14 -15.30 -0.11 -14.93
CA SER A 14 -15.23 -0.90 -16.16
C SER A 14 -15.46 -0.02 -17.40
N GLY A 15 -15.10 -0.51 -18.60
CA GLY A 15 -15.31 0.25 -19.84
C GLY A 15 -14.44 1.51 -19.94
N ARG A 16 -13.16 1.39 -19.58
CA ARG A 16 -12.18 2.49 -19.65
C ARG A 16 -11.57 2.64 -21.03
N SER A 17 -11.35 1.51 -21.70
CA SER A 17 -10.86 1.45 -23.07
C SER A 17 -12.01 1.46 -24.08
N ASP A 18 -11.71 1.79 -25.33
CA ASP A 18 -12.70 1.75 -26.42
C ASP A 18 -13.32 0.36 -26.56
N LEU A 19 -12.51 -0.69 -26.42
CA LEU A 19 -12.99 -2.07 -26.44
C LEU A 19 -13.92 -2.36 -25.26
N GLY A 20 -13.57 -1.92 -24.06
CA GLY A 20 -14.41 -2.10 -22.87
C GLY A 20 -15.73 -1.32 -22.96
N GLN A 21 -15.71 -0.12 -23.55
CA GLN A 21 -16.93 0.66 -23.79
C GLN A 21 -17.85 -0.03 -24.80
N LYS A 22 -17.30 -0.56 -25.89
CA LYS A 22 -18.05 -1.38 -26.87
C LYS A 22 -18.67 -2.62 -26.21
N ALA A 23 -17.90 -3.34 -25.40
CA ALA A 23 -18.40 -4.51 -24.67
C ALA A 23 -19.54 -4.15 -23.69
N ALA A 24 -19.41 -3.04 -22.96
CA ALA A 24 -20.47 -2.56 -22.06
C ALA A 24 -21.76 -2.18 -22.81
N PHE A 25 -21.62 -1.54 -23.98
CA PHE A 25 -22.75 -1.22 -24.86
C PHE A 25 -23.48 -2.49 -25.32
N LEU A 26 -22.74 -3.51 -25.77
CA LEU A 26 -23.34 -4.79 -26.18
C LEU A 26 -24.11 -5.47 -25.05
N HIS A 27 -23.67 -5.32 -23.80
CA HIS A 27 -24.29 -5.99 -22.67
C HIS A 27 -25.52 -5.26 -22.11
N THR A 28 -25.49 -3.93 -22.11
CA THR A 28 -26.53 -3.13 -21.43
C THR A 28 -27.47 -2.40 -22.40
N GLY A 29 -27.13 -2.32 -23.69
CA GLY A 29 -27.85 -1.51 -24.69
C GLY A 29 -27.79 0.01 -24.44
N ALA A 30 -27.22 0.43 -23.32
CA ALA A 30 -27.05 1.83 -22.95
C ALA A 30 -25.81 2.41 -23.62
N MET A 31 -25.91 3.65 -24.12
CA MET A 31 -24.76 4.38 -24.64
C MET A 31 -23.65 4.39 -23.59
N ALA A 32 -22.48 3.86 -23.95
CA ALA A 32 -21.35 3.85 -23.04
C ALA A 32 -20.98 5.30 -22.67
N SER A 33 -20.92 5.58 -21.36
CA SER A 33 -20.49 6.88 -20.87
C SER A 33 -19.04 7.12 -21.24
N ASN A 34 -18.73 8.32 -21.74
CA ASN A 34 -17.36 8.68 -22.10
C ASN A 34 -16.47 8.64 -20.85
N TYR A 35 -15.51 7.71 -20.84
CA TYR A 35 -14.64 7.49 -19.70
C TYR A 35 -13.85 8.74 -19.29
N LYS A 36 -13.38 9.54 -20.25
CA LYS A 36 -12.62 10.78 -19.94
C LYS A 36 -13.48 11.81 -19.23
N ILE A 37 -14.76 11.93 -19.60
CA ILE A 37 -15.71 12.82 -18.92
C ILE A 37 -15.97 12.34 -17.49
N PHE A 38 -16.20 11.03 -17.31
CA PHE A 38 -16.38 10.43 -15.99
C PHE A 38 -15.15 10.63 -15.11
N GLU A 39 -13.96 10.34 -15.64
CA GLU A 39 -12.69 10.52 -14.94
C GLU A 39 -12.48 11.99 -14.53
N GLY A 40 -12.71 12.94 -15.43
CA GLY A 40 -12.61 14.37 -15.16
C GLY A 40 -13.56 14.82 -14.04
N ALA A 41 -14.82 14.39 -14.08
CA ALA A 41 -15.81 14.72 -13.05
C ALA A 41 -15.42 14.15 -11.67
N CYS A 42 -14.90 12.93 -11.63
CA CYS A 42 -14.42 12.32 -10.40
C CYS A 42 -13.13 12.98 -9.87
N LYS A 43 -12.20 13.39 -10.75
CA LYS A 43 -10.99 14.14 -10.35
C LYS A 43 -11.32 15.46 -9.68
N GLN A 44 -12.35 16.19 -10.16
CA GLN A 44 -12.86 17.42 -9.54
C GLN A 44 -13.43 17.20 -8.13
N ARG A 45 -13.78 15.96 -7.78
CA ARG A 45 -14.36 15.58 -6.48
C ARG A 45 -13.35 14.88 -5.57
N ASN A 46 -12.06 14.94 -5.90
CA ASN A 46 -11.00 14.23 -5.19
C ASN A 46 -11.31 12.73 -4.97
N ILE A 47 -11.86 12.04 -5.97
CA ILE A 47 -12.16 10.60 -5.87
C ILE A 47 -10.91 9.78 -6.20
N ILE A 48 -10.66 8.71 -5.43
CA ILE A 48 -9.58 7.76 -5.72
C ILE A 48 -10.02 6.82 -6.85
N PHE A 49 -9.19 6.68 -7.89
CA PHE A 49 -9.38 5.70 -8.95
C PHE A 49 -8.46 4.50 -8.75
N ALA A 50 -9.05 3.32 -8.60
CA ALA A 50 -8.33 2.05 -8.68
C ALA A 50 -8.31 1.57 -10.14
N ASP A 51 -7.17 1.04 -10.59
CA ASP A 51 -7.04 0.57 -11.95
C ASP A 51 -7.58 -0.86 -12.15
N ASP A 52 -7.48 -1.67 -11.11
CA ASP A 52 -7.95 -3.05 -11.03
C ASP A 52 -8.51 -3.39 -9.63
N PHE A 53 -8.94 -4.63 -9.44
CA PHE A 53 -9.47 -5.09 -8.16
C PHE A 53 -8.42 -5.14 -7.06
N GLU A 54 -7.17 -5.45 -7.38
CA GLU A 54 -6.10 -5.57 -6.39
C GLU A 54 -5.77 -4.22 -5.78
N GLU A 55 -5.67 -3.18 -6.61
CA GLU A 55 -5.53 -1.80 -6.16
C GLU A 55 -6.78 -1.32 -5.42
N PHE A 56 -7.98 -1.68 -5.87
CA PHE A 56 -9.22 -1.30 -5.19
C PHE A 56 -9.26 -1.84 -3.76
N PHE A 57 -8.98 -3.14 -3.59
CA PHE A 57 -8.91 -3.75 -2.26
C PHE A 57 -7.68 -3.30 -1.47
N GLY A 58 -6.57 -2.99 -2.14
CA GLY A 58 -5.37 -2.48 -1.51
C GLY A 58 -5.58 -1.11 -0.86
N VAL A 59 -6.20 -0.18 -1.60
CA VAL A 59 -6.59 1.14 -1.08
C VAL A 59 -7.55 0.99 0.10
N LEU A 60 -8.59 0.16 -0.04
CA LEU A 60 -9.55 -0.11 1.03
C LEU A 60 -8.88 -0.66 2.29
N LYS A 61 -7.97 -1.63 2.14
CA LYS A 61 -7.24 -2.27 3.23
C LYS A 61 -6.44 -1.24 4.04
N ILE A 62 -5.69 -0.37 3.36
CA ILE A 62 -4.88 0.66 4.03
C ILE A 62 -5.79 1.64 4.77
N LEU A 63 -6.82 2.18 4.10
CA LEU A 63 -7.72 3.16 4.70
C LEU A 63 -8.48 2.60 5.92
N ALA A 64 -8.96 1.35 5.84
CA ALA A 64 -9.68 0.70 6.92
C ALA A 64 -8.82 0.46 8.17
N MET A 65 -7.51 0.24 7.99
CA MET A 65 -6.61 -0.13 9.08
C MET A 65 -5.81 1.05 9.63
N ARG A 66 -5.42 2.01 8.78
CA ARG A 66 -4.51 3.11 9.12
C ARG A 66 -5.05 4.50 8.82
N GLY A 67 -6.13 4.63 8.04
CA GLY A 67 -6.63 5.93 7.58
C GLY A 67 -5.66 6.58 6.58
N LEU A 68 -5.67 7.92 6.52
CA LEU A 68 -4.81 8.68 5.60
C LEU A 68 -3.41 8.87 6.20
N PRO A 69 -2.34 8.75 5.40
CA PRO A 69 -1.00 9.14 5.81
C PRO A 69 -0.90 10.68 5.88
N SER A 70 0.08 11.17 6.65
CA SER A 70 0.35 12.61 6.78
C SER A 70 1.01 13.23 5.54
N GLY A 71 1.59 12.40 4.67
CA GLY A 71 2.30 12.85 3.48
C GLY A 71 2.80 11.68 2.63
N GLY A 72 3.67 12.00 1.67
CA GLY A 72 4.18 11.07 0.66
C GLY A 72 5.63 10.64 0.85
N LYS A 73 6.30 11.02 1.94
CA LYS A 73 7.67 10.55 2.19
C LYS A 73 7.63 9.13 2.73
N VAL A 74 8.36 8.23 2.06
CA VAL A 74 8.36 6.81 2.36
C VAL A 74 9.78 6.37 2.71
N ALA A 75 9.92 5.62 3.80
CA ALA A 75 11.10 4.81 4.07
C ALA A 75 10.79 3.34 3.77
N ILE A 76 11.73 2.64 3.13
CA ILE A 76 11.66 1.18 2.94
C ILE A 76 12.70 0.55 3.85
N ILE A 77 12.28 -0.38 4.72
CA ILE A 77 13.16 -1.16 5.58
C ILE A 77 12.97 -2.63 5.22
N THR A 78 14.06 -3.31 4.89
CA THR A 78 14.05 -4.68 4.40
C THR A 78 15.09 -5.56 5.08
N ASN A 79 14.84 -6.86 5.21
CA ASN A 79 15.85 -7.88 5.49
C ASN A 79 16.12 -8.81 4.29
N GLY A 80 15.60 -8.47 3.11
CA GLY A 80 15.80 -9.23 1.89
C GLY A 80 15.66 -8.36 0.65
N ALA A 81 16.71 -8.36 -0.18
CA ALA A 81 16.83 -7.44 -1.31
C ALA A 81 15.66 -7.55 -2.32
N GLY A 82 15.12 -8.74 -2.60
CA GLY A 82 14.12 -8.94 -3.66
C GLY A 82 12.87 -8.06 -3.53
N PRO A 83 12.02 -8.24 -2.50
CA PRO A 83 10.82 -7.42 -2.31
C PRO A 83 11.10 -5.93 -2.11
N GLY A 84 12.21 -5.59 -1.44
CA GLY A 84 12.61 -4.20 -1.22
C GLY A 84 13.00 -3.49 -2.53
N VAL A 85 13.81 -4.14 -3.37
CA VAL A 85 14.20 -3.62 -4.70
C VAL A 85 12.98 -3.47 -5.59
N MET A 86 12.10 -4.48 -5.66
CA MET A 86 10.87 -4.36 -6.43
C MET A 86 9.97 -3.22 -5.93
N ALA A 87 9.86 -3.04 -4.61
CA ALA A 87 9.12 -1.91 -4.04
C ALA A 87 9.71 -0.56 -4.48
N CYS A 88 11.04 -0.45 -4.57
CA CYS A 88 11.72 0.74 -5.08
C CYS A 88 11.46 0.94 -6.58
N ASP A 89 11.51 -0.12 -7.39
CA ASP A 89 11.22 -0.03 -8.84
C ASP A 89 9.81 0.49 -9.10
N PHE A 90 8.80 -0.05 -8.39
CA PHE A 90 7.43 0.44 -8.50
C PHE A 90 7.28 1.86 -7.97
N ALA A 91 8.01 2.22 -6.91
CA ALA A 91 7.97 3.58 -6.37
C ALA A 91 8.62 4.59 -7.32
N GLY A 92 9.62 4.20 -8.10
CA GLY A 92 10.20 5.03 -9.16
C GLY A 92 9.19 5.39 -10.27
N GLY A 93 8.14 4.58 -10.45
CA GLY A 93 7.02 4.88 -11.36
C GLY A 93 5.85 5.65 -10.71
N ALA A 94 5.88 5.83 -9.38
CA ALA A 94 4.84 6.53 -8.64
C ALA A 94 4.96 8.06 -8.81
N ARG A 95 3.88 8.79 -8.51
CA ARG A 95 3.81 10.25 -8.78
C ARG A 95 3.65 11.10 -7.53
N ASN A 96 3.14 10.51 -6.46
CA ASN A 96 2.72 11.22 -5.25
C ASN A 96 3.56 10.81 -4.04
N ILE A 97 4.39 9.78 -4.16
CA ILE A 97 5.33 9.35 -3.12
C ILE A 97 6.78 9.59 -3.53
N GLU A 98 7.63 9.74 -2.52
CA GLU A 98 9.07 9.88 -2.64
C GLU A 98 9.72 8.85 -1.69
N ILE A 99 10.58 7.98 -2.22
CA ILE A 99 11.42 7.13 -1.37
C ILE A 99 12.55 8.00 -0.82
N ALA A 100 12.41 8.41 0.44
CA ALA A 100 13.39 9.27 1.11
C ALA A 100 14.59 8.46 1.61
N GLU A 101 14.40 7.16 1.88
CA GLU A 101 15.39 6.33 2.54
C GLU A 101 15.13 4.84 2.30
N ILE A 102 16.22 4.08 2.14
CA ILE A 102 16.17 2.61 1.98
C ILE A 102 17.18 2.00 2.95
N VAL A 103 16.69 1.11 3.83
CA VAL A 103 17.51 0.42 4.82
C VAL A 103 17.46 -1.08 4.55
N ASP A 104 18.58 -1.63 4.05
CA ASP A 104 18.76 -3.08 3.96
C ASP A 104 19.47 -3.60 5.22
N LEU A 105 18.73 -4.33 6.03
CA LEU A 105 19.18 -4.99 7.25
C LEU A 105 19.80 -6.37 7.00
N THR A 106 19.78 -6.84 5.74
CA THR A 106 20.27 -8.14 5.29
C THR A 106 19.52 -9.33 5.88
N GLY A 107 19.81 -10.54 5.38
CA GLY A 107 19.15 -11.77 5.85
C GLY A 107 19.39 -12.10 7.33
N SER A 108 20.41 -11.53 7.97
CA SER A 108 20.74 -11.75 9.39
C SER A 108 20.03 -10.79 10.34
N ALA A 109 19.08 -9.98 9.87
CA ALA A 109 18.37 -9.02 10.71
C ALA A 109 17.59 -9.70 11.85
N THR A 110 17.70 -9.14 13.04
CA THR A 110 16.90 -9.49 14.23
C THR A 110 15.73 -8.51 14.39
N ALA A 111 14.85 -8.78 15.36
CA ALA A 111 13.83 -7.82 15.75
C ALA A 111 14.42 -6.47 16.18
N ARG A 112 15.58 -6.47 16.86
CA ARG A 112 16.22 -5.23 17.33
C ARG A 112 16.68 -4.37 16.17
N ASP A 113 17.27 -4.97 15.14
CA ASP A 113 17.71 -4.25 13.95
C ASP A 113 16.54 -3.53 13.27
N PHE A 114 15.40 -4.22 13.13
CA PHE A 114 14.17 -3.61 12.62
C PHE A 114 13.67 -2.48 13.51
N ILE A 115 13.62 -2.68 14.83
CA ILE A 115 13.12 -1.67 15.77
C ILE A 115 14.01 -0.43 15.75
N GLU A 116 15.33 -0.59 15.81
CA GLU A 116 16.28 0.52 15.74
C GLU A 116 16.19 1.29 14.43
N ALA A 117 16.10 0.57 13.31
CA ALA A 117 15.91 1.19 12.00
C ALA A 117 14.61 2.00 11.97
N VAL A 118 13.50 1.39 12.42
CA VAL A 118 12.20 2.05 12.54
C VAL A 118 12.28 3.29 13.41
N GLU A 119 12.90 3.23 14.60
CA GLU A 119 12.96 4.36 15.54
C GLU A 119 13.65 5.59 14.95
N LYS A 120 14.71 5.39 14.15
CA LYS A 120 15.48 6.44 13.47
C LYS A 120 14.74 7.11 12.31
N ARG A 121 13.63 6.55 11.84
CA ARG A 121 12.83 7.07 10.71
C ARG A 121 11.82 8.15 11.12
N ARG A 122 11.56 9.11 10.24
CA ARG A 122 10.60 10.22 10.45
C ARG A 122 9.65 10.42 9.28
N GLU A 123 9.72 9.53 8.29
CA GLU A 123 8.93 9.53 7.08
C GLU A 123 7.45 9.27 7.40
N ASP A 124 6.57 9.80 6.54
CA ASP A 124 5.12 9.71 6.70
C ASP A 124 4.63 8.28 6.68
N ILE A 125 5.34 7.41 5.95
CA ILE A 125 5.01 6.00 5.75
C ILE A 125 6.30 5.18 5.86
N ILE A 126 6.24 4.08 6.61
CA ILE A 126 7.33 3.10 6.67
C ILE A 126 6.83 1.80 6.06
N VAL A 127 7.41 1.44 4.92
CA VAL A 127 7.18 0.16 4.26
C VAL A 127 8.20 -0.84 4.79
N LEU A 128 7.69 -1.88 5.46
CA LEU A 128 8.48 -2.98 6.00
C LEU A 128 8.39 -4.14 5.03
N THR A 129 9.50 -4.57 4.44
CA THR A 129 9.52 -5.79 3.62
C THR A 129 10.19 -6.90 4.38
N PHE A 130 9.43 -7.96 4.70
CA PHE A 130 9.92 -9.09 5.46
C PHE A 130 10.10 -10.30 4.56
N VAL A 131 11.30 -10.88 4.65
CA VAL A 131 11.59 -12.25 4.26
C VAL A 131 11.74 -13.05 5.54
N PHE A 132 10.67 -13.74 5.95
CA PHE A 132 10.71 -14.64 7.10
C PHE A 132 11.31 -15.98 6.67
N GLN A 133 12.64 -16.07 6.69
CA GLN A 133 13.39 -17.32 6.59
C GLN A 133 13.77 -17.82 7.99
N ASP A 134 14.59 -18.88 8.08
CA ASP A 134 15.15 -19.40 9.33
C ASP A 134 15.83 -18.29 10.18
N SER A 135 16.22 -18.60 11.41
CA SER A 135 16.81 -17.68 12.39
C SER A 135 17.83 -16.69 11.79
N PRO A 136 17.81 -15.38 12.17
CA PRO A 136 17.53 -14.93 13.53
C PRO A 136 16.25 -14.09 13.76
N LEU A 137 15.59 -13.58 12.71
CA LEU A 137 14.34 -12.83 12.90
C LEU A 137 13.22 -13.71 13.48
N ALA A 138 13.12 -14.96 13.01
CA ALA A 138 12.11 -15.92 13.44
C ALA A 138 12.13 -16.18 14.96
N GLU A 139 13.30 -16.08 15.60
CA GLU A 139 13.48 -16.29 17.04
C GLU A 139 13.03 -15.09 17.89
N SER A 140 12.92 -13.91 17.29
CA SER A 140 12.68 -12.63 17.99
C SER A 140 11.36 -11.95 17.60
N LEU A 141 10.44 -12.66 16.92
CA LEU A 141 9.18 -12.10 16.40
C LEU A 141 8.29 -11.42 17.45
N LYS A 142 8.27 -11.94 18.70
CA LYS A 142 7.49 -11.31 19.78
C LYS A 142 8.01 -9.91 20.12
N GLU A 143 9.33 -9.74 20.15
CA GLU A 143 9.99 -8.45 20.36
C GLU A 143 9.67 -7.49 19.21
N LEU A 144 9.76 -7.98 17.96
CA LEU A 144 9.41 -7.21 16.77
C LEU A 144 7.99 -6.65 16.86
N TYR A 145 7.00 -7.52 17.10
CA TYR A 145 5.59 -7.10 17.15
C TYR A 145 5.31 -6.12 18.29
N TYR A 146 5.95 -6.30 19.43
CA TYR A 146 5.86 -5.35 20.53
C TYR A 146 6.45 -3.99 20.16
N GLY A 147 7.65 -3.98 19.57
CA GLY A 147 8.33 -2.75 19.13
C GLY A 147 7.56 -1.99 18.05
N LEU A 148 7.07 -2.68 17.03
CA LEU A 148 6.22 -2.08 15.98
C LEU A 148 4.96 -1.45 16.58
N LYS A 149 4.25 -2.18 17.46
CA LYS A 149 3.06 -1.64 18.13
C LYS A 149 3.37 -0.39 18.96
N LYS A 150 4.47 -0.41 19.72
CA LYS A 150 4.87 0.69 20.60
C LYS A 150 5.26 1.95 19.84
N SER A 151 5.89 1.80 18.67
CA SER A 151 6.38 2.94 17.88
C SER A 151 5.28 3.87 17.34
N GLY A 152 4.06 3.36 17.15
CA GLY A 152 2.90 4.14 16.67
C GLY A 152 2.99 4.62 15.21
N LYS A 153 4.08 4.34 14.49
CA LYS A 153 4.31 4.87 13.13
C LYS A 153 3.37 4.26 12.09
N TYR A 154 3.26 4.91 10.93
CA TYR A 154 2.40 4.48 9.83
C TYR A 154 3.08 3.37 9.02
N PHE A 155 2.82 2.12 9.41
CA PHE A 155 3.40 0.95 8.75
C PHE A 155 2.52 0.40 7.64
N ILE A 156 3.17 -0.06 6.59
CA ILE A 156 2.65 -1.02 5.62
C ILE A 156 3.67 -2.14 5.51
N ALA A 157 3.22 -3.39 5.49
CA ALA A 157 4.09 -4.54 5.37
C ALA A 157 3.95 -5.23 4.02
N ILE A 158 5.06 -5.69 3.47
CA ILE A 158 5.11 -6.57 2.31
C ILE A 158 5.81 -7.85 2.75
N CYS A 159 5.14 -8.98 2.64
CA CYS A 159 5.77 -10.27 2.88
C CYS A 159 5.13 -11.37 2.05
N MET A 160 5.98 -12.24 1.52
CA MET A 160 5.63 -13.33 0.62
C MET A 160 6.19 -14.62 1.17
N GLY A 161 5.46 -15.72 1.04
CA GLY A 161 5.95 -17.05 1.38
C GLY A 161 4.84 -17.97 1.90
N GLY A 162 5.24 -19.14 2.37
CA GLY A 162 4.33 -20.22 2.75
C GLY A 162 3.71 -20.07 4.15
N ARG A 163 3.33 -21.21 4.74
CA ARG A 163 2.56 -21.28 6.00
C ARG A 163 3.13 -20.44 7.15
N PHE A 164 4.46 -20.38 7.30
CA PHE A 164 5.08 -19.58 8.36
C PHE A 164 4.83 -18.07 8.18
N VAL A 165 4.96 -17.58 6.94
CA VAL A 165 4.68 -16.19 6.59
C VAL A 165 3.21 -15.87 6.79
N GLU A 166 2.30 -16.78 6.44
CA GLU A 166 0.86 -16.62 6.67
C GLU A 166 0.51 -16.40 8.15
N GLU A 167 1.21 -17.07 9.05
CA GLU A 167 1.05 -16.83 10.48
C GLU A 167 1.52 -15.42 10.88
N GLN A 168 2.66 -14.99 10.35
CA GLN A 168 3.20 -13.65 10.62
C GLN A 168 2.33 -12.54 10.04
N LYS A 169 1.74 -12.73 8.85
CA LYS A 169 0.73 -11.84 8.26
C LYS A 169 -0.43 -11.64 9.22
N LYS A 170 -0.99 -12.71 9.79
CA LYS A 170 -2.09 -12.61 10.78
C LYS A 170 -1.68 -11.81 12.02
N ASN A 171 -0.45 -11.95 12.48
CA ASN A 171 0.05 -11.20 13.64
C ASN A 171 0.21 -9.70 13.31
N LEU A 172 0.74 -9.34 12.16
CA LEU A 172 0.82 -7.95 11.68
C LEU A 172 -0.58 -7.33 11.49
N LEU A 173 -1.54 -8.09 10.95
CA LEU A 173 -2.93 -7.63 10.79
C LEU A 173 -3.58 -7.32 12.14
N LYS A 174 -3.33 -8.12 13.19
CA LYS A 174 -3.80 -7.84 14.57
C LYS A 174 -3.24 -6.52 15.13
N LEU A 175 -2.07 -6.08 14.65
CA LEU A 175 -1.48 -4.78 14.99
C LEU A 175 -2.03 -3.62 14.14
N LYS A 176 -3.05 -3.87 13.31
CA LYS A 176 -3.57 -2.93 12.31
C LYS A 176 -2.51 -2.47 11.31
N ILE A 177 -1.55 -3.33 10.97
CA ILE A 177 -0.59 -3.08 9.89
C ILE A 177 -1.12 -3.76 8.61
N PRO A 178 -1.47 -3.00 7.55
CA PRO A 178 -1.84 -3.57 6.25
C PRO A 178 -0.71 -4.43 5.70
N VAL A 179 -1.04 -5.65 5.28
CA VAL A 179 -0.06 -6.57 4.71
C VAL A 179 -0.40 -6.89 3.25
N PHE A 180 0.63 -6.86 2.41
CA PHE A 180 0.58 -7.15 0.98
C PHE A 180 1.57 -8.25 0.62
N GLU A 181 1.22 -9.03 -0.40
CA GLU A 181 2.11 -10.06 -0.93
C GLU A 181 2.92 -9.54 -2.09
N GLU A 182 2.33 -8.65 -2.91
CA GLU A 182 3.00 -8.07 -4.07
C GLU A 182 3.40 -6.61 -3.80
N PRO A 183 4.69 -6.26 -4.00
CA PRO A 183 5.14 -4.87 -3.84
C PRO A 183 4.37 -3.86 -4.70
N ARG A 184 4.02 -4.22 -5.94
CA ARG A 184 3.25 -3.37 -6.87
C ARG A 184 1.95 -2.90 -6.23
N ILE A 185 1.17 -3.83 -5.68
CA ILE A 185 -0.14 -3.52 -5.08
C ILE A 185 0.04 -2.57 -3.90
N ALA A 186 1.02 -2.82 -3.03
CA ALA A 186 1.30 -1.97 -1.87
C ALA A 186 1.65 -0.54 -2.32
N ILE A 187 2.63 -0.41 -3.22
CA ILE A 187 3.13 0.88 -3.68
C ILE A 187 2.07 1.67 -4.45
N ASN A 188 1.36 1.04 -5.39
CA ASN A 188 0.29 1.71 -6.15
C ASN A 188 -0.87 2.14 -5.23
N SER A 189 -1.20 1.33 -4.22
CA SER A 189 -2.23 1.70 -3.25
C SER A 189 -1.81 2.89 -2.40
N ILE A 190 -0.54 2.92 -1.95
CA ILE A 190 0.03 4.05 -1.22
C ILE A 190 -0.03 5.32 -2.09
N ASP A 191 0.47 5.26 -3.32
CA ASP A 191 0.50 6.40 -4.25
C ASP A 191 -0.88 7.05 -4.42
N LYS A 192 -1.91 6.22 -4.62
CA LYS A 192 -3.29 6.69 -4.75
C LYS A 192 -3.85 7.33 -3.48
N ILE A 193 -3.56 6.74 -2.32
CA ILE A 193 -4.01 7.28 -1.03
C ILE A 193 -3.31 8.60 -0.72
N VAL A 194 -2.00 8.69 -0.99
CA VAL A 194 -1.23 9.93 -0.81
C VAL A 194 -1.75 11.00 -1.78
N SER A 195 -2.03 10.64 -3.03
CA SER A 195 -2.64 11.56 -3.99
C SER A 195 -3.96 12.16 -3.48
N TYR A 196 -4.79 11.35 -2.80
CA TYR A 196 -6.01 11.84 -2.16
C TYR A 196 -5.71 12.75 -0.97
N SER A 197 -4.77 12.34 -0.10
CA SER A 197 -4.39 13.07 1.11
C SER A 197 -3.87 14.48 0.80
N LEU A 198 -3.02 14.61 -0.23
CA LEU A 198 -2.43 15.89 -0.65
C LEU A 198 -3.44 16.87 -1.28
N ARG A 199 -4.63 16.40 -1.66
CA ARG A 199 -5.69 17.21 -2.30
C ARG A 199 -6.89 17.47 -1.38
N LYS A 200 -6.86 16.96 -0.15
CA LYS A 200 -7.91 17.16 0.86
C LYS A 200 -7.71 18.49 1.57
#